data_AF-A0A0K0CT91-F1
#
_entry.id   AF-A0A0K0CT91-F1
#
_cell.length_a   1.000
_cell.length_b   1.000
_cell.length_c   1.000
_cell.angle_alpha   90.00
_cell.angle_beta   90.00
_cell.angle_gamma   90.00
#
_symmetry.space_group_name_H-M   'P 1'
#
loop_
_entity.id
_entity.type
_entity.pdbx_description
1 polymer ?
#
loop_
_entity_poly.entity_id
_entity_poly.type
_entity_poly.pdbx_seq_one_letter_code
_entity_poly.pdbx_strand_id
1 'polypeptide(L)'
;MPRDDPIVEEERRAHTATDLIRMRLERLQQNIQKPAPIPARRAELKPPRPPPEFVRNVVGSSAAAGSAEYHIYRINRKKEQNRLDYIAKVAEKEELDEEYRAHKREVERIEAERTAKKRAKRMRRREAAKRRKTVRNVPYSVWNL
;
A
#
# COMPACT_ATOMS: atom_id res chain seq x y z
N MET A 1 2.32 -38.95 -8.38
CA MET A 1 2.17 -37.48 -8.47
C MET A 1 1.50 -36.97 -7.21
N PRO A 2 1.93 -35.83 -6.64
CA PRO A 2 1.19 -35.18 -5.55
C PRO A 2 -0.22 -34.85 -6.05
N ARG A 3 -1.25 -35.22 -5.30
CA ARG A 3 -2.63 -34.80 -5.59
C ARG A 3 -2.79 -33.39 -5.05
N ASP A 4 -3.31 -32.48 -5.86
CA ASP A 4 -3.66 -31.13 -5.40
C ASP A 4 -4.74 -31.21 -4.31
N ASP A 5 -4.85 -30.17 -3.49
CA ASP A 5 -5.93 -30.05 -2.51
C ASP A 5 -7.29 -30.17 -3.23
N PRO A 6 -8.26 -30.94 -2.71
CA PRO A 6 -9.54 -31.22 -3.38
C PRO A 6 -10.33 -29.94 -3.72
N ILE A 7 -10.13 -28.90 -2.94
CA ILE A 7 -10.70 -27.56 -3.14
C ILE A 7 -10.23 -26.92 -4.45
N VAL A 8 -8.95 -27.06 -4.77
CA VAL A 8 -8.34 -26.46 -5.98
C VAL A 8 -8.83 -27.19 -7.22
N GLU A 9 -8.98 -28.51 -7.14
CA GLU A 9 -9.54 -29.32 -8.22
C GLU A 9 -11.01 -29.01 -8.51
N GLU A 10 -11.82 -28.72 -7.48
CA GLU A 10 -13.20 -28.24 -7.67
C GLU A 10 -13.24 -26.87 -8.34
N GLU A 11 -12.39 -25.93 -7.93
CA GLU A 11 -12.34 -24.59 -8.53
C GLU A 11 -11.90 -24.65 -10.01
N ARG A 12 -11.03 -25.59 -10.37
CA ARG A 12 -10.63 -25.82 -11.78
C ARG A 12 -11.76 -26.33 -12.67
N ARG A 13 -12.80 -26.94 -12.10
CA ARG A 13 -13.98 -27.43 -12.85
C ARG A 13 -14.98 -26.32 -13.20
N ALA A 14 -14.81 -25.12 -12.68
CA ALA A 14 -15.70 -24.01 -12.97
C ALA A 14 -15.48 -23.48 -14.41
N HIS A 15 -16.58 -23.28 -15.13
CA HIS A 15 -16.54 -22.80 -16.53
C HIS A 15 -16.56 -21.27 -16.64
N THR A 16 -17.22 -20.58 -15.71
CA THR A 16 -17.35 -19.11 -15.70
C THR A 16 -16.80 -18.51 -14.41
N ALA A 17 -16.38 -17.24 -14.43
CA ALA A 17 -15.99 -16.51 -13.23
C ALA A 17 -17.11 -16.45 -12.17
N THR A 18 -18.37 -16.36 -12.61
CA THR A 18 -19.54 -16.42 -11.72
C THR A 18 -19.69 -17.78 -11.05
N ASP A 19 -19.36 -18.87 -11.74
CA ASP A 19 -19.43 -20.22 -11.19
C ASP A 19 -18.37 -20.44 -10.10
N LEU A 20 -17.14 -19.90 -10.30
CA LEU A 20 -16.10 -19.88 -9.26
C LEU A 20 -16.56 -19.15 -8.00
N ILE A 21 -17.20 -17.99 -8.16
CA ILE A 21 -17.71 -17.21 -7.03
C ILE A 21 -18.83 -17.97 -6.33
N ARG A 22 -19.74 -18.60 -7.08
CA ARG A 22 -20.83 -19.43 -6.54
C ARG A 22 -20.27 -20.58 -5.70
N MET A 23 -19.32 -21.37 -6.23
CA MET A 23 -18.69 -22.48 -5.51
C MET A 23 -18.00 -22.03 -4.21
N ARG A 24 -17.26 -20.90 -4.26
CA ARG A 24 -16.61 -20.34 -3.06
C ARG A 24 -17.63 -19.84 -2.04
N LEU A 25 -18.72 -19.25 -2.49
CA LEU A 25 -19.79 -18.76 -1.63
C LEU A 25 -20.53 -19.91 -0.95
N GLU A 26 -20.89 -20.96 -1.69
CA GLU A 26 -21.52 -22.18 -1.15
C GLU A 26 -20.65 -22.80 -0.05
N ARG A 27 -19.33 -22.88 -0.27
CA ARG A 27 -18.38 -23.39 0.73
C ARG A 27 -18.34 -22.54 2.01
N LEU A 28 -18.42 -21.21 1.89
CA LEU A 28 -18.50 -20.31 3.04
C LEU A 28 -19.86 -20.42 3.76
N GLN A 29 -20.94 -20.64 3.01
CA GLN A 29 -22.30 -20.78 3.53
C GLN A 29 -22.53 -22.12 4.25
N GLN A 30 -21.80 -23.19 3.91
CA GLN A 30 -21.87 -24.46 4.64
C GLN A 30 -21.52 -24.31 6.13
N ASN A 31 -20.65 -23.35 6.48
CA ASN A 31 -20.19 -23.13 7.85
C ASN A 31 -20.27 -21.65 8.24
N ILE A 32 -21.49 -21.11 8.33
CA ILE A 32 -21.75 -19.68 8.63
C ILE A 32 -21.12 -19.23 9.95
N GLN A 33 -21.05 -20.12 10.95
CA GLN A 33 -20.48 -19.80 12.27
C GLN A 33 -18.95 -19.66 12.26
N LYS A 34 -18.27 -20.17 11.22
CA LYS A 34 -16.81 -20.06 11.10
C LYS A 34 -16.48 -18.72 10.43
N PRO A 35 -15.75 -17.81 11.10
CA PRO A 35 -15.35 -16.56 10.47
C PRO A 35 -14.48 -16.83 9.24
N ALA A 36 -14.76 -16.10 8.16
CA ALA A 36 -14.00 -16.24 6.92
C ALA A 36 -12.52 -15.83 7.14
N PRO A 37 -11.54 -16.63 6.67
CA PRO A 37 -10.13 -16.31 6.83
C PRO A 37 -9.76 -15.17 5.86
N ILE A 38 -9.72 -13.93 6.36
CA ILE A 38 -9.21 -12.78 5.62
C ILE A 38 -7.69 -12.75 5.84
N PRO A 39 -6.86 -12.94 4.80
CA PRO A 39 -5.42 -12.91 4.96
C PRO A 39 -4.98 -11.49 5.34
N ALA A 40 -4.13 -11.37 6.35
CA ALA A 40 -3.49 -10.11 6.68
C ALA A 40 -2.61 -9.63 5.50
N ARG A 41 -2.47 -8.31 5.36
CA ARG A 41 -1.58 -7.72 4.35
C ARG A 41 -0.17 -8.27 4.56
N ARG A 42 0.36 -8.93 3.52
CA ARG A 42 1.73 -9.43 3.54
C ARG A 42 2.68 -8.24 3.46
N ALA A 43 3.72 -8.25 4.29
CA ALA A 43 4.82 -7.31 4.15
C ALA A 43 5.48 -7.51 2.78
N GLU A 44 5.73 -6.41 2.08
CA GLU A 44 6.32 -6.42 0.72
C GLU A 44 7.75 -6.94 0.76
N LEU A 45 8.49 -6.60 1.82
CA LEU A 45 9.84 -7.09 2.06
C LEU A 45 9.88 -7.84 3.41
N LYS A 46 10.35 -9.09 3.39
CA LYS A 46 10.46 -9.90 4.61
C LYS A 46 11.73 -9.51 5.37
N PRO A 47 11.63 -9.09 6.64
CA PRO A 47 12.82 -8.77 7.42
C PRO A 47 13.69 -10.02 7.63
N PRO A 48 15.02 -9.86 7.68
CA PRO A 48 15.92 -10.93 8.08
C PRO A 48 15.57 -11.38 9.50
N ARG A 49 15.77 -12.67 9.78
CA ARG A 49 15.56 -13.18 11.14
C ARG A 49 16.51 -12.47 12.11
N PRO A 50 16.04 -12.06 13.30
CA PRO A 50 16.91 -11.46 14.29
C PRO A 50 18.01 -12.46 14.68
N PRO A 51 19.22 -11.98 15.01
CA PRO A 51 20.27 -12.85 15.53
C PRO A 51 19.81 -13.48 16.85
N PRO A 52 20.19 -14.73 17.14
CA PRO A 52 19.92 -15.33 18.44
C PRO A 52 20.64 -14.57 19.54
N GLU A 53 19.97 -14.36 20.68
CA GLU A 53 20.53 -13.62 21.82
C GLU A 53 21.74 -14.32 22.44
N PHE A 54 21.70 -15.65 22.54
CA PHE A 54 22.79 -16.46 23.07
C PHE A 54 23.15 -17.59 22.11
N VAL A 55 24.43 -17.69 21.77
CA VAL A 55 25.00 -18.85 21.11
C VAL A 55 25.54 -19.78 22.19
N ARG A 56 24.93 -20.96 22.34
CA ARG A 56 25.27 -21.92 23.40
C ARG A 56 26.50 -22.80 23.07
N ASN A 57 26.77 -22.97 21.78
CA ASN A 57 27.77 -23.92 21.29
C ASN A 57 29.00 -23.19 20.76
N VAL A 58 29.57 -22.30 21.57
CA VAL A 58 30.78 -21.55 21.21
C VAL A 58 32.00 -22.39 21.61
N VAL A 59 32.87 -22.68 20.64
CA VAL A 59 34.17 -23.32 20.90
C VAL A 59 35.13 -22.32 21.52
N GLY A 60 36.06 -22.77 22.37
CA GLY A 60 36.99 -21.88 23.07
C GLY A 60 37.83 -21.01 22.12
N SER A 61 38.20 -19.81 22.55
CA SER A 61 38.87 -18.81 21.68
C SER A 61 40.22 -19.26 21.11
N SER A 62 40.88 -20.23 21.76
CA SER A 62 42.14 -20.85 21.32
C SER A 62 41.95 -22.19 20.60
N ALA A 63 40.71 -22.65 20.40
CA ALA A 63 40.45 -23.89 19.67
C ALA A 63 40.81 -23.73 18.19
N ALA A 64 41.48 -24.73 17.62
CA ALA A 64 41.81 -24.74 16.20
C ALA A 64 40.55 -24.84 15.32
N ALA A 65 40.65 -24.44 14.05
CA ALA A 65 39.54 -24.49 13.11
C ALA A 65 38.99 -25.91 12.95
N GLY A 66 37.77 -26.14 13.45
CA GLY A 66 37.05 -27.40 13.30
C GLY A 66 36.43 -27.55 11.91
N SER A 67 36.07 -28.78 11.52
CA SER A 67 35.43 -29.08 10.22
C SER A 67 34.09 -28.37 10.00
N ALA A 68 33.38 -28.02 11.08
CA ALA A 68 32.11 -27.29 11.02
C ALA A 68 32.26 -25.78 10.83
N GLU A 69 33.43 -25.21 11.15
CA GLU A 69 33.63 -23.76 11.22
C GLU A 69 33.40 -23.08 9.86
N TYR A 70 33.83 -23.73 8.78
CA TYR A 70 33.57 -23.26 7.41
C TYR A 70 32.08 -23.15 7.10
N HIS A 71 31.28 -24.13 7.51
CA HIS A 71 29.83 -24.11 7.26
C HIS A 71 29.12 -23.05 8.10
N ILE A 72 29.56 -22.84 9.35
CA ILE A 72 29.06 -21.77 10.21
C ILE A 72 29.33 -20.41 9.56
N TYR A 73 30.57 -20.14 9.12
CA TYR A 73 30.92 -18.92 8.40
C TYR A 73 30.07 -18.72 7.14
N ARG A 74 29.92 -19.77 6.30
CA ARG A 74 29.12 -19.69 5.06
C ARG A 74 27.67 -19.29 5.34
N ILE A 75 27.06 -19.89 6.38
CA ILE A 75 25.69 -19.57 6.77
C ILE A 75 25.59 -18.14 7.31
N ASN A 76 26.52 -17.74 8.17
CA ASN A 76 26.53 -16.39 8.76
C ASN A 76 26.75 -15.31 7.72
N ARG A 77 27.69 -15.51 6.78
CA ARG A 77 27.92 -14.62 5.65
C ARG A 77 26.66 -14.45 4.81
N LYS A 78 25.96 -15.54 4.48
CA LYS A 78 24.70 -15.46 3.73
C LYS A 78 23.61 -14.72 4.49
N LYS A 79 23.48 -14.96 5.81
CA LYS A 79 22.53 -14.23 6.66
C LYS A 79 22.84 -12.73 6.67
N GLU A 80 24.12 -12.38 6.80
CA GLU A 80 24.56 -11.00 6.87
C GLU A 80 24.39 -10.28 5.53
N GLN A 81 24.73 -10.92 4.41
CA GLN A 81 24.47 -10.37 3.08
C GLN A 81 22.98 -10.13 2.86
N ASN A 82 22.12 -11.09 3.20
CA ASN A 82 20.67 -10.91 3.12
C ASN A 82 20.17 -9.75 4.01
N ARG A 83 20.81 -9.53 5.17
CA ARG A 83 20.49 -8.41 6.07
C ARG A 83 20.88 -7.07 5.46
N LEU A 84 22.09 -6.97 4.89
CA LEU A 84 22.57 -5.77 4.20
C LEU A 84 21.72 -5.45 2.96
N ASP A 85 21.41 -6.45 2.14
CA ASP A 85 20.55 -6.31 0.96
C ASP A 85 19.14 -5.85 1.35
N TYR A 86 18.61 -6.34 2.48
CA TYR A 86 17.33 -5.89 3.01
C TYR A 86 17.38 -4.41 3.41
N ILE A 87 18.40 -4.00 4.17
CA ILE A 87 18.56 -2.61 4.62
C ILE A 87 18.69 -1.67 3.43
N ALA A 88 19.50 -2.02 2.43
CA ALA A 88 19.68 -1.22 1.23
C ALA A 88 18.36 -1.02 0.47
N LYS A 89 17.57 -2.09 0.29
CA LYS A 89 16.27 -2.02 -0.39
C LYS A 89 15.21 -1.24 0.39
N VAL A 90 15.24 -1.30 1.72
CA VAL A 90 14.34 -0.49 2.55
C VAL A 90 14.68 0.99 2.39
N ALA A 91 15.97 1.35 2.48
CA ALA A 91 16.42 2.72 2.31
C ALA A 91 16.05 3.28 0.92
N GLU A 92 16.34 2.54 -0.15
CA GLU A 92 15.98 2.92 -1.53
C GLU A 92 14.47 3.16 -1.68
N LYS A 93 13.65 2.28 -1.09
CA LYS A 93 12.20 2.43 -1.13
C LYS A 93 11.72 3.66 -0.35
N GLU A 94 12.29 3.91 0.82
CA GLU A 94 11.94 5.06 1.66
C GLU A 94 12.27 6.39 0.96
N GLU A 95 13.44 6.47 0.32
CA GLU A 95 13.83 7.62 -0.50
C GLU A 95 12.86 7.85 -1.66
N LEU A 96 12.56 6.81 -2.45
CA LEU A 96 11.64 6.90 -3.58
C LEU A 96 10.21 7.28 -3.13
N ASP A 97 9.74 6.72 -2.02
CA ASP A 97 8.43 7.05 -1.45
C ASP A 97 8.38 8.52 -0.98
N GLU A 98 9.47 9.04 -0.41
CA GLU A 98 9.56 10.44 0.02
C GLU A 98 9.56 11.40 -1.18
N GLU A 99 10.38 11.12 -2.20
CA GLU A 99 10.41 11.88 -3.45
C GLU A 99 9.04 11.91 -4.12
N TYR A 100 8.39 10.75 -4.22
CA TYR A 100 7.05 10.63 -4.79
C TYR A 100 6.03 11.46 -4.00
N ARG A 101 6.07 11.40 -2.66
CA ARG A 101 5.18 12.21 -1.80
C ARG A 101 5.45 13.70 -1.93
N ALA A 102 6.71 14.11 -2.06
CA ALA A 102 7.08 15.51 -2.27
C ALA A 102 6.56 16.01 -3.62
N HIS A 103 6.81 15.27 -4.69
CA HIS A 103 6.34 15.59 -6.03
C HIS A 103 4.81 15.67 -6.09
N LYS A 104 4.11 14.68 -5.50
CA LYS A 104 2.65 14.66 -5.45
C LYS A 104 2.06 15.90 -4.75
N ARG A 105 2.63 16.28 -3.60
CA ARG A 105 2.22 17.49 -2.86
C ARG A 105 2.41 18.76 -3.69
N GLU A 106 3.50 18.85 -4.42
CA GLU A 106 3.76 20.00 -5.29
C GLU A 106 2.75 20.10 -6.43
N VAL A 107 2.48 18.97 -7.10
CA VAL A 107 1.45 18.91 -8.16
C VAL A 107 0.08 19.31 -7.62
N GLU A 108 -0.33 18.75 -6.47
CA GLU A 108 -1.59 19.08 -5.82
C GLU A 108 -1.68 20.57 -5.46
N ARG A 109 -0.58 21.17 -4.99
CA ARG A 109 -0.50 22.62 -4.70
C ARG A 109 -0.70 23.46 -5.96
N ILE A 110 0.04 23.16 -7.03
CA ILE A 110 -0.06 23.89 -8.31
C ILE A 110 -1.47 23.78 -8.89
N GLU A 111 -2.07 22.58 -8.85
CA GLU A 111 -3.43 22.35 -9.32
C GLU A 111 -4.48 23.07 -8.48
N ALA A 112 -4.33 23.08 -7.16
CA ALA A 112 -5.19 23.81 -6.24
C ALA A 112 -5.12 25.32 -6.50
N GLU A 113 -3.92 25.89 -6.70
CA GLU A 113 -3.75 27.30 -7.04
C GLU A 113 -4.39 27.67 -8.38
N ARG A 114 -4.16 26.86 -9.42
CA ARG A 114 -4.79 27.04 -10.73
C ARG A 114 -6.31 26.98 -10.63
N THR A 115 -6.83 26.04 -9.86
CA THR A 115 -8.26 25.87 -9.63
C THR A 115 -8.86 27.02 -8.82
N ALA A 116 -8.16 27.49 -7.78
CA ALA A 116 -8.57 28.62 -6.95
C ALA A 116 -8.62 29.92 -7.77
N LYS A 117 -7.59 30.21 -8.59
CA LYS A 117 -7.56 31.37 -9.50
C LYS A 117 -8.75 31.34 -10.47
N LYS A 118 -9.02 30.19 -11.11
CA LYS A 118 -10.18 30.02 -12.00
C LYS A 118 -11.51 30.16 -11.27
N ARG A 119 -11.64 29.60 -10.05
CA ARG A 119 -12.84 29.71 -9.20
C ARG A 119 -13.10 31.16 -8.79
N ALA A 120 -12.09 31.90 -8.36
CA ALA A 120 -12.20 33.31 -8.01
C ALA A 120 -12.67 34.16 -9.19
N LYS A 121 -12.13 33.93 -10.40
CA LYS A 121 -12.59 34.61 -11.63
C LYS A 121 -14.07 34.34 -11.92
N ARG A 122 -14.54 33.09 -11.76
CA ARG A 122 -15.96 32.73 -11.93
C ARG A 122 -16.85 33.39 -10.88
N MET A 123 -16.42 33.42 -9.61
CA MET A 123 -17.18 34.07 -8.53
C MET A 123 -17.33 35.58 -8.76
N ARG A 124 -16.24 36.27 -9.11
CA ARG A 124 -16.30 37.70 -9.48
C ARG A 124 -17.25 37.97 -10.64
N ARG A 125 -17.22 37.14 -11.69
CA ARG A 125 -18.16 37.25 -12.83
C ARG A 125 -19.62 37.01 -12.40
N ARG A 126 -19.86 36.02 -11.55
CA ARG A 126 -21.19 35.72 -11.00
C ARG A 126 -21.73 36.87 -10.15
N GLU A 127 -20.90 37.45 -9.30
CA GLU A 127 -21.24 38.62 -8.48
C GLU A 127 -21.53 39.85 -9.33
N ALA A 128 -20.70 40.14 -10.34
CA ALA A 128 -20.94 41.23 -11.29
C ALA A 128 -22.26 41.05 -12.07
N ALA A 129 -22.57 39.82 -12.51
CA ALA A 129 -23.83 39.51 -13.18
C ALA A 129 -25.04 39.68 -12.24
N LYS A 130 -24.92 39.25 -10.97
CA LYS A 130 -25.95 39.49 -9.94
C LYS A 130 -26.19 40.98 -9.73
N ARG A 131 -25.13 41.79 -9.55
CA ARG A 131 -25.21 43.26 -9.41
C ARG A 131 -25.88 43.92 -10.62
N ARG A 132 -25.55 43.48 -11.84
CA ARG A 132 -26.20 43.97 -13.06
C ARG A 132 -27.68 43.60 -13.13
N LYS A 133 -28.07 42.42 -12.63
CA LYS A 133 -29.47 41.99 -12.56
C LYS A 133 -30.24 42.79 -11.51
N THR A 134 -29.65 43.03 -10.32
CA THR A 134 -30.31 43.83 -9.28
C THR A 134 -30.51 45.27 -9.73
N VAL A 135 -29.51 45.94 -10.33
CA VAL A 135 -29.66 47.32 -10.85
C VAL A 135 -30.78 47.42 -11.90
N ARG A 136 -30.87 46.43 -12.81
CA ARG A 136 -31.94 46.38 -13.82
C ARG A 136 -33.32 46.11 -13.23
N ASN A 137 -33.38 45.50 -12.06
CA ASN A 137 -34.61 45.10 -11.38
C ASN A 137 -34.93 46.03 -10.19
N VAL A 138 -34.23 47.15 -10.03
CA VAL A 138 -34.67 48.27 -9.19
C VAL A 138 -35.79 48.97 -9.99
N PRO A 139 -37.07 48.82 -9.62
CA PRO A 139 -38.11 49.61 -10.23
C PRO A 139 -37.83 51.07 -9.90
N TYR A 140 -37.91 51.95 -10.90
CA TYR A 140 -37.94 53.40 -10.71
C TYR A 140 -39.00 53.73 -9.65
N SER A 141 -38.57 53.94 -8.42
CA SER A 141 -39.46 54.24 -7.29
C SER A 141 -38.69 55.02 -6.24
N VAL A 142 -38.19 56.21 -6.61
CA VAL A 142 -38.15 57.42 -5.77
C VAL A 142 -37.90 58.60 -6.71
N TRP A 143 -38.97 59.17 -7.25
CA TRP A 143 -39.10 60.59 -7.63
C TRP A 143 -40.60 60.88 -7.60
N ASN A 144 -41.13 61.18 -6.42
CA ASN A 144 -42.39 61.92 -6.31
C ASN A 144 -42.39 62.71 -4.99
N LEU A 145 -42.40 64.03 -5.20
CA LEU A 145 -42.59 65.18 -4.30
C LEU A 145 -41.68 65.32 -3.08
#